data_AF-A0A8H7UAS9-F1
#
_entry.id   AF-A0A8H7UAS9-F1
#
_cell.length_a   1.000
_cell.length_b   1.000
_cell.length_c   1.000
_cell.angle_alpha   90.00
_cell.angle_beta   90.00
_cell.angle_gamma   90.00
#
_symmetry.space_group_name_H-M   'P 1'
#
loop_
_entity.id
_entity.type
_entity.pdbx_description
1 polymer ?
#
loop_
_entity_poly.entity_id
_entity_poly.type
_entity_poly.pdbx_seq_one_letter_code
_entity_poly.pdbx_strand_id
1 'polypeptide(L)'
;MNPSVSAGFGIGGIQGQFLSDNSLQEYRGSSFSIGGDPNVTTVANMVRYYSRNLVGPSVGNNLITLCFQSFCPNFQYHANDYFNAAQSGAHSSDLDHELDYLIPTVQQYAGLNQSGWKMLNVFIGSNDLCAICKGGYRSPTEYGQNILAALERFRSSMTNVFVNLSKNRIPISDCNLQ
;
A
#
# COMPACT_ATOMS: atom_id res chain seq x y z
N MET A 1 -0.38 -1.66 2.76
CA MET A 1 1.05 -1.58 2.43
C MET A 1 1.25 -2.11 1.02
N ASN A 2 1.52 -1.26 0.05
CA ASN A 2 1.60 -1.59 -1.38
C ASN A 2 2.09 -0.36 -2.18
N PRO A 3 2.76 -0.53 -3.34
CA PRO A 3 3.14 0.60 -4.18
C PRO A 3 1.93 1.32 -4.80
N SER A 4 2.20 2.05 -5.88
CA SER A 4 1.29 2.98 -6.56
C SER A 4 -0.13 2.45 -6.80
N VAL A 5 -0.29 1.13 -7.00
CA VAL A 5 -1.59 0.49 -7.25
C VAL A 5 -2.53 0.59 -6.04
N SER A 6 -2.05 0.36 -4.81
CA SER A 6 -2.91 0.57 -3.62
C SER A 6 -2.95 2.01 -3.13
N ALA A 7 -2.01 2.85 -3.56
CA ALA A 7 -2.17 4.28 -3.42
C ALA A 7 -3.35 4.78 -4.28
N GLY A 8 -3.76 4.01 -5.29
CA GLY A 8 -4.83 4.37 -6.21
C GLY A 8 -4.35 5.25 -7.35
N PHE A 9 -3.05 5.25 -7.62
CA PHE A 9 -2.47 5.96 -8.75
C PHE A 9 -3.04 5.44 -10.07
N GLY A 10 -3.53 6.35 -10.91
CA GLY A 10 -4.05 6.03 -12.24
C GLY A 10 -5.45 5.42 -12.29
N ILE A 11 -6.13 5.19 -11.15
CA ILE A 11 -7.51 4.65 -11.13
C ILE A 11 -8.51 5.56 -11.85
N GLY A 12 -8.35 6.89 -11.73
CA GLY A 12 -9.20 7.86 -12.44
C GLY A 12 -8.97 7.94 -13.95
N GLY A 13 -7.98 7.20 -14.48
CA GLY A 13 -7.57 7.24 -15.87
C GLY A 13 -6.87 8.54 -16.26
N ILE A 14 -6.40 8.59 -17.52
CA ILE A 14 -5.87 9.83 -18.10
C ILE A 14 -7.03 10.55 -18.78
N GLN A 15 -7.54 11.59 -18.15
CA GLN A 15 -8.54 12.47 -18.75
C GLN A 15 -7.85 13.58 -19.55
N GLY A 16 -7.39 13.25 -20.77
CA GLY A 16 -6.72 14.20 -21.67
C GLY A 16 -5.20 13.97 -21.77
N GLN A 17 -4.38 14.99 -21.47
CA GLN A 17 -2.91 14.85 -21.51
C GLN A 17 -2.38 14.05 -20.31
N PHE A 18 -1.27 13.33 -20.53
CA PHE A 18 -0.61 12.48 -19.53
C PHE A 18 -0.14 13.26 -18.28
N LEU A 19 0.13 14.56 -18.40
CA LEU A 19 0.50 15.48 -17.31
C LEU A 19 -0.63 16.47 -17.05
N SER A 20 -1.80 15.98 -16.67
CA SER A 20 -2.91 16.82 -16.18
C SER A 20 -2.99 16.71 -14.66
N ASP A 21 -3.60 17.70 -14.00
CA ASP A 21 -3.78 17.68 -12.54
C ASP A 21 -4.52 16.42 -12.04
N ASN A 22 -5.27 15.74 -12.92
CA ASN A 22 -5.97 14.49 -12.63
C ASN A 22 -5.10 13.23 -12.80
N SER A 23 -4.04 13.27 -13.60
CA SER A 23 -3.18 12.10 -13.85
C SER A 23 -2.11 11.90 -12.77
N LEU A 24 -1.82 12.92 -11.96
CA LEU A 24 -0.92 12.85 -10.81
C LEU A 24 -1.65 12.59 -9.50
N GLN A 25 -2.89 12.08 -9.57
CA GLN A 25 -3.68 11.78 -8.37
C GLN A 25 -3.64 10.31 -8.00
N GLU A 26 -3.61 10.09 -6.70
CA GLU A 26 -3.79 8.82 -6.04
C GLU A 26 -5.22 8.76 -5.49
N TYR A 27 -6.09 7.96 -6.12
CA TYR A 27 -7.47 7.78 -5.72
C TYR A 27 -7.55 6.79 -4.55
N ARG A 28 -7.10 7.26 -3.39
CA ARG A 28 -6.99 6.52 -2.13
C ARG A 28 -8.29 5.83 -1.76
N GLY A 29 -9.41 6.51 -1.88
CA GLY A 29 -10.73 5.99 -1.57
C GLY A 29 -11.28 4.96 -2.57
N SER A 30 -10.67 4.85 -3.75
CA SER A 30 -11.01 3.85 -4.77
C SER A 30 -10.01 2.70 -4.85
N SER A 31 -8.99 2.67 -3.99
CA SER A 31 -8.00 1.60 -3.93
C SER A 31 -8.66 0.24 -3.68
N PHE A 32 -8.37 -0.75 -4.53
CA PHE A 32 -9.08 -2.05 -4.50
C PHE A 32 -9.00 -2.76 -3.14
N SER A 33 -7.90 -2.59 -2.39
CA SER A 33 -7.63 -3.32 -1.14
C SER A 33 -8.17 -2.64 0.11
N ILE A 34 -8.29 -1.31 0.12
CA ILE A 34 -8.61 -0.54 1.34
C ILE A 34 -9.45 0.73 1.09
N GLY A 35 -9.80 1.05 -0.15
CA GLY A 35 -10.60 2.23 -0.46
C GLY A 35 -12.01 2.16 0.15
N GLY A 36 -12.48 3.25 0.73
CA GLY A 36 -13.74 3.36 1.46
C GLY A 36 -14.73 4.34 0.85
N ASP A 37 -14.49 4.85 -0.37
CA ASP A 37 -15.42 5.74 -1.06
C ASP A 37 -16.76 5.04 -1.32
N PRO A 38 -17.89 5.77 -1.30
CA PRO A 38 -19.18 5.21 -1.60
C PRO A 38 -19.24 4.71 -3.06
N ASN A 39 -19.98 3.63 -3.29
CA ASN A 39 -20.22 3.04 -4.61
C ASN A 39 -18.96 2.53 -5.35
N VAL A 40 -17.86 2.26 -4.64
CA VAL A 40 -16.67 1.61 -5.21
C VAL A 40 -16.55 0.17 -4.71
N THR A 41 -16.27 -0.76 -5.63
CA THR A 41 -16.07 -2.18 -5.31
C THR A 41 -14.64 -2.40 -4.81
N THR A 42 -14.46 -2.38 -3.49
CA THR A 42 -13.18 -2.64 -2.81
C THR A 42 -13.33 -3.73 -1.76
N VAL A 43 -12.22 -4.37 -1.37
CA VAL A 43 -12.19 -5.33 -0.26
C VAL A 43 -12.73 -4.67 1.02
N ALA A 44 -12.34 -3.43 1.29
CA ALA A 44 -12.84 -2.68 2.45
C ALA A 44 -14.36 -2.49 2.43
N ASN A 45 -14.96 -2.10 1.30
CA ASN A 45 -16.40 -1.92 1.19
C ASN A 45 -17.16 -3.25 1.26
N MET A 46 -16.58 -4.34 0.74
CA MET A 46 -17.13 -5.69 0.92
C MET A 46 -17.12 -6.12 2.39
N VAL A 47 -16.02 -5.89 3.11
CA VAL A 47 -15.94 -6.18 4.56
C VAL A 47 -16.89 -5.28 5.35
N ARG A 48 -17.02 -4.00 4.99
CA ARG A 48 -17.94 -3.03 5.62
C ARG A 48 -19.40 -3.47 5.56
N TYR A 49 -19.79 -4.22 4.52
CA TYR A 49 -21.13 -4.81 4.43
C TYR A 49 -21.44 -5.73 5.63
N TYR A 50 -20.47 -6.53 6.05
CA TYR A 50 -20.59 -7.45 7.19
C TYR A 50 -20.19 -6.82 8.53
N SER A 51 -19.31 -5.82 8.50
CA SER A 51 -18.84 -5.06 9.67
C SER A 51 -19.12 -3.57 9.48
N ARG A 52 -20.33 -3.13 9.89
CA ARG A 52 -20.83 -1.76 9.68
C ARG A 52 -19.94 -0.68 10.29
N ASN A 53 -19.22 -1.00 11.37
CA ASN A 53 -18.32 -0.08 12.09
C ASN A 53 -16.86 -0.24 11.64
N LEU A 54 -16.61 -0.63 10.38
CA LEU A 54 -15.25 -0.79 9.85
C LEU A 54 -14.49 0.55 9.86
N VAL A 55 -13.35 0.56 10.53
CA VAL A 55 -12.40 1.68 10.61
C VAL A 55 -11.17 1.36 9.78
N GLY A 56 -10.54 2.39 9.22
CA GLY A 56 -9.29 2.26 8.47
C GLY A 56 -9.35 2.47 6.95
N PRO A 57 -10.48 2.27 6.26
CA PRO A 57 -10.54 2.53 4.82
C PRO A 57 -10.18 3.98 4.48
N SER A 58 -9.30 4.16 3.48
CA SER A 58 -8.96 5.48 2.94
C SER A 58 -10.13 6.09 2.16
N VAL A 59 -10.18 7.42 2.00
CA VAL A 59 -11.25 8.11 1.25
C VAL A 59 -10.69 9.21 0.35
N GLY A 60 -11.41 9.54 -0.72
CA GLY A 60 -11.05 10.60 -1.65
C GLY A 60 -9.72 10.34 -2.37
N ASN A 61 -9.01 11.41 -2.67
CA ASN A 61 -7.82 11.40 -3.51
C ASN A 61 -6.78 12.37 -2.95
N ASN A 62 -5.51 12.09 -3.22
CA ASN A 62 -4.37 12.91 -2.84
C ASN A 62 -3.45 13.13 -4.04
N LEU A 63 -2.57 14.13 -3.96
CA LEU A 63 -1.46 14.24 -4.90
C LEU A 63 -0.56 13.02 -4.74
N ILE A 64 0.05 12.57 -5.84
CA ILE A 64 0.96 11.42 -5.86
C ILE A 64 2.02 11.51 -4.76
N THR A 65 2.16 10.41 -4.01
CA THR A 65 3.27 10.21 -3.08
C THR A 65 4.51 9.77 -3.83
N LEU A 66 5.67 10.28 -3.48
CA LEU A 66 6.94 9.91 -4.09
C LEU A 66 7.75 9.09 -3.09
N CYS A 67 8.00 7.83 -3.44
CA CYS A 67 8.98 6.98 -2.78
C CYS A 67 9.90 6.41 -3.86
N PHE A 68 11.11 6.95 -3.97
CA PHE A 68 12.10 6.47 -4.93
C PHE A 68 13.45 6.33 -4.25
N GLN A 69 14.08 5.17 -4.41
CA GLN A 69 15.33 4.86 -3.71
C GLN A 69 15.18 5.11 -2.19
N SER A 70 15.98 6.00 -1.61
CA SER A 70 15.90 6.38 -0.19
C SER A 70 15.09 7.66 0.07
N PHE A 71 14.47 8.25 -0.96
CA PHE A 71 13.63 9.43 -0.80
C PHE A 71 12.17 9.03 -0.70
N CYS A 72 11.68 8.90 0.52
CA CYS A 72 10.28 8.67 0.86
C CYS A 72 9.90 9.65 1.99
N PRO A 73 9.46 10.88 1.69
CA PRO A 73 9.14 11.84 2.74
C PRO A 73 7.87 11.47 3.51
N ASN A 74 7.96 11.53 4.84
CA ASN A 74 6.85 11.27 5.77
C ASN A 74 5.72 12.30 5.68
N PHE A 75 5.99 13.53 5.23
CA PHE A 75 4.99 14.61 5.19
C PHE A 75 3.96 14.45 4.06
N GLN A 76 4.02 13.36 3.29
CA GLN A 76 3.12 13.10 2.16
C GLN A 76 1.85 12.34 2.56
N TYR A 77 1.75 11.85 3.80
CA TYR A 77 0.52 11.24 4.31
C TYR A 77 -0.50 12.32 4.68
N HIS A 78 -1.76 12.06 4.35
CA HIS A 78 -2.88 12.96 4.57
C HIS A 78 -3.91 12.35 5.53
N ALA A 79 -4.78 13.18 6.10
CA ALA A 79 -5.78 12.74 7.06
C ALA A 79 -6.79 11.72 6.48
N ASN A 80 -7.02 11.77 5.17
CA ASN A 80 -7.91 10.86 4.45
C ASN A 80 -7.25 9.53 4.03
N ASP A 81 -5.95 9.34 4.28
CA ASP A 81 -5.27 8.07 4.03
C ASP A 81 -5.65 7.00 5.07
N TYR A 82 -6.05 7.39 6.29
CA TYR A 82 -6.40 6.47 7.38
C TYR A 82 -5.35 5.35 7.57
N PHE A 83 -5.68 4.08 7.26
CA PHE A 83 -4.73 2.96 7.39
C PHE A 83 -4.07 2.58 6.05
N ASN A 84 -4.22 3.41 5.02
CA ASN A 84 -3.59 3.22 3.72
C ASN A 84 -2.18 3.83 3.68
N ALA A 85 -1.20 3.07 4.16
CA ALA A 85 0.20 3.46 4.16
C ALA A 85 0.91 3.32 2.79
N ALA A 86 0.18 3.06 1.71
CA ALA A 86 0.79 2.85 0.38
C ALA A 86 1.53 4.10 -0.12
N GLN A 87 2.68 3.92 -0.75
CA GLN A 87 3.39 5.01 -1.43
C GLN A 87 3.76 4.65 -2.87
N SER A 88 3.54 5.57 -3.82
CA SER A 88 3.93 5.32 -5.20
C SER A 88 5.46 5.24 -5.33
N GLY A 89 5.92 4.19 -6.01
CA GLY A 89 7.35 3.90 -6.18
C GLY A 89 8.01 3.08 -5.06
N ALA A 90 7.31 2.82 -3.95
CA ALA A 90 7.85 2.03 -2.84
C ALA A 90 8.24 0.60 -3.25
N HIS A 91 9.36 0.13 -2.70
CA HIS A 91 9.91 -1.21 -2.86
C HIS A 91 9.72 -2.03 -1.58
N SER A 92 10.07 -3.31 -1.63
CA SER A 92 10.09 -4.15 -0.43
C SER A 92 10.96 -3.58 0.69
N SER A 93 12.09 -2.93 0.35
CA SER A 93 12.98 -2.26 1.32
C SER A 93 12.31 -1.11 2.07
N ASP A 94 11.24 -0.55 1.52
CA ASP A 94 10.59 0.65 2.03
C ASP A 94 9.38 0.31 2.93
N LEU A 95 9.09 -0.99 3.14
CA LEU A 95 8.00 -1.44 4.00
C LEU A 95 8.15 -0.91 5.44
N ASP A 96 9.38 -0.81 5.96
CA ASP A 96 9.62 -0.30 7.31
C ASP A 96 9.20 1.18 7.43
N HIS A 97 9.41 1.95 6.36
CA HIS A 97 8.95 3.33 6.27
C HIS A 97 7.42 3.44 6.21
N GLU A 98 6.74 2.56 5.45
CA GLU A 98 5.26 2.50 5.48
C GLU A 98 4.73 2.13 6.89
N LEU A 99 5.46 1.29 7.64
CA LEU A 99 5.11 0.91 9.00
C LEU A 99 5.28 2.04 10.03
N ASP A 100 6.24 2.93 9.83
CA ASP A 100 6.44 4.13 10.67
C ASP A 100 5.21 5.03 10.67
N TYR A 101 4.45 5.05 9.58
CA TYR A 101 3.14 5.71 9.53
C TYR A 101 2.02 4.82 10.05
N LEU A 102 1.95 3.56 9.59
CA LEU A 102 0.79 2.71 9.84
C LEU A 102 0.60 2.34 11.30
N ILE A 103 1.67 1.91 11.98
CA ILE A 103 1.61 1.41 13.36
C ILE A 103 1.09 2.47 14.32
N PRO A 104 1.70 3.68 14.42
CA PRO A 104 1.20 4.69 15.33
C PRO A 104 -0.21 5.16 14.95
N THR A 105 -0.53 5.23 13.65
CA THR A 105 -1.87 5.60 13.19
C THR A 105 -2.93 4.60 13.67
N VAL A 106 -2.68 3.29 13.58
CA VAL A 106 -3.60 2.27 14.10
C VAL A 106 -3.70 2.33 15.63
N GLN A 107 -2.59 2.59 16.32
CA GLN A 107 -2.54 2.62 17.79
C GLN A 107 -3.32 3.79 18.40
N GLN A 108 -3.60 4.85 17.64
CA GLN A 108 -4.47 5.96 18.08
C GLN A 108 -5.93 5.53 18.28
N TYR A 109 -6.35 4.41 17.69
CA TYR A 109 -7.73 3.93 17.80
C TYR A 109 -7.88 2.96 18.98
N ALA A 110 -8.59 3.43 20.00
CA ALA A 110 -8.90 2.65 21.20
C ALA A 110 -9.58 1.31 20.83
N GLY A 111 -9.13 0.21 21.44
CA GLY A 111 -9.66 -1.13 21.21
C GLY A 111 -9.09 -1.87 20.00
N LEU A 112 -8.58 -1.17 18.97
CA LEU A 112 -7.89 -1.86 17.87
C LEU A 112 -6.58 -2.46 18.36
N ASN A 113 -5.74 -1.71 19.08
CA ASN A 113 -4.43 -2.19 19.52
C ASN A 113 -4.48 -3.48 20.38
N GLN A 114 -5.52 -3.63 21.20
CA GLN A 114 -5.58 -4.68 22.23
C GLN A 114 -6.29 -5.97 21.77
N SER A 115 -7.42 -5.83 21.05
CA SER A 115 -8.30 -6.99 20.77
C SER A 115 -9.02 -6.93 19.44
N GLY A 116 -9.12 -5.77 18.79
CA GLY A 116 -9.78 -5.65 17.49
C GLY A 116 -9.08 -6.46 16.39
N TRP A 117 -9.85 -7.23 15.63
CA TRP A 117 -9.34 -7.91 14.45
C TRP A 117 -8.98 -6.90 13.35
N LYS A 118 -7.82 -7.10 12.73
CA LYS A 118 -7.28 -6.27 11.65
C LYS A 118 -7.00 -7.14 10.44
N MET A 119 -7.25 -6.60 9.24
CA MET A 119 -6.82 -7.20 7.99
C MET A 119 -5.67 -6.38 7.42
N LEU A 120 -4.46 -6.93 7.42
CA LEU A 120 -3.31 -6.30 6.80
C LEU A 120 -3.16 -6.82 5.37
N ASN A 121 -3.40 -5.94 4.40
CA ASN A 121 -3.10 -6.22 3.00
C ASN A 121 -1.67 -5.76 2.68
N VAL A 122 -0.82 -6.74 2.36
CA VAL A 122 0.55 -6.52 1.88
C VAL A 122 0.60 -6.94 0.41
N PHE A 123 0.83 -5.98 -0.47
CA PHE A 123 1.02 -6.26 -1.89
C PHE A 123 2.16 -5.39 -2.38
N ILE A 124 3.39 -5.88 -2.32
CA ILE A 124 4.63 -5.14 -2.62
C ILE A 124 5.45 -5.96 -3.62
N GLY A 125 6.43 -5.38 -4.29
CA GLY A 125 7.34 -6.12 -5.20
C GLY A 125 7.23 -5.78 -6.68
N SER A 126 6.20 -5.03 -7.12
CA SER A 126 6.11 -4.63 -8.52
C SER A 126 7.22 -3.66 -8.91
N ASN A 127 7.60 -2.74 -8.01
CA ASN A 127 8.73 -1.85 -8.24
C ASN A 127 10.07 -2.58 -8.08
N ASP A 128 10.15 -3.59 -7.20
CA ASP A 128 11.34 -4.44 -7.09
C ASP A 128 11.62 -5.15 -8.42
N LEU A 129 10.57 -5.75 -9.00
CA LEU A 129 10.63 -6.37 -10.33
C LEU A 129 10.92 -5.35 -11.43
N CYS A 130 10.29 -4.17 -11.42
CA CYS A 130 10.57 -3.12 -12.39
C CYS A 130 12.05 -2.68 -12.35
N ALA A 131 12.65 -2.60 -11.16
CA ALA A 131 14.07 -2.28 -11.03
C ALA A 131 14.95 -3.40 -11.60
N ILE A 132 14.64 -4.66 -11.30
CA ILE A 132 15.35 -5.83 -11.86
C ILE A 132 15.29 -5.82 -13.39
N CYS A 133 14.09 -5.63 -13.97
CA CYS A 133 13.94 -5.61 -15.42
C CYS A 133 14.66 -4.44 -16.10
N LYS A 134 15.00 -3.37 -15.37
CA LYS A 134 15.74 -2.21 -15.88
C LYS A 134 17.25 -2.29 -15.61
N GLY A 135 17.76 -3.46 -15.22
CA GLY A 135 19.18 -3.67 -14.90
C GLY A 135 19.60 -3.20 -13.51
N GLY A 136 18.64 -2.85 -12.64
CA GLY A 136 18.90 -2.57 -11.24
C GLY A 136 19.15 -3.86 -10.44
N TYR A 137 19.98 -3.77 -9.40
CA TYR A 137 20.27 -4.92 -8.54
C TYR A 137 19.24 -5.04 -7.42
N ARG A 138 18.43 -6.10 -7.45
CA ARG A 138 17.67 -6.62 -6.30
C ARG A 138 17.60 -8.14 -6.38
N SER A 139 17.56 -8.80 -5.23
CA SER A 139 17.50 -10.26 -5.17
C SER A 139 16.18 -10.79 -4.60
N PRO A 140 15.73 -11.98 -5.02
CA PRO A 140 14.58 -12.65 -4.38
C PRO A 140 14.78 -12.86 -2.87
N THR A 141 16.02 -13.11 -2.43
CA THR A 141 16.38 -13.29 -1.02
C THR A 141 16.13 -12.02 -0.23
N GLU A 142 16.62 -10.88 -0.71
CA GLU A 142 16.42 -9.57 -0.08
C GLU A 142 14.94 -9.20 -0.01
N TYR A 143 14.19 -9.39 -1.10
CA TYR A 143 12.74 -9.20 -1.13
C TYR A 143 12.02 -10.03 -0.04
N GLY A 144 12.39 -11.31 0.10
CA GLY A 144 11.83 -12.18 1.14
C GLY A 144 12.18 -11.73 2.55
N GLN A 145 13.42 -11.30 2.77
CA GLN A 145 13.88 -10.78 4.07
C GLN A 145 13.14 -9.50 4.46
N ASN A 146 12.97 -8.57 3.53
CA ASN A 146 12.25 -7.31 3.75
C ASN A 146 10.78 -7.56 4.15
N ILE A 147 10.09 -8.46 3.46
CA ILE A 147 8.71 -8.83 3.81
C ILE A 147 8.66 -9.47 5.20
N LEU A 148 9.55 -10.43 5.48
CA LEU A 148 9.58 -11.10 6.78
C LEU A 148 9.81 -10.10 7.92
N ALA A 149 10.77 -9.19 7.75
CA ALA A 149 11.06 -8.14 8.73
C ALA A 149 9.84 -7.25 8.99
N ALA A 150 9.15 -6.79 7.94
CA ALA A 150 7.95 -5.98 8.07
C ALA A 150 6.81 -6.73 8.77
N LEU A 151 6.58 -8.00 8.42
CA LEU A 151 5.56 -8.83 9.06
C LEU A 151 5.86 -9.08 10.54
N GLU A 152 7.12 -9.34 10.90
CA GLU A 152 7.55 -9.51 12.29
C GLU A 152 7.39 -8.20 13.09
N ARG A 153 7.74 -7.06 12.49
CA ARG A 153 7.54 -5.75 13.12
C ARG A 153 6.05 -5.49 13.37
N PHE A 154 5.18 -5.77 12.41
CA PHE A 154 3.74 -5.61 12.60
C PHE A 154 3.18 -6.58 13.66
N ARG A 155 3.58 -7.86 13.59
CA ARG A 155 3.16 -8.92 14.54
C ARG A 155 3.56 -8.61 15.98
N SER A 156 4.75 -8.06 16.19
CA SER A 156 5.24 -7.67 17.52
C SER A 156 4.57 -6.41 18.05
N SER A 157 4.02 -5.56 17.18
CA SER A 157 3.41 -4.28 17.55
C SER A 157 1.92 -4.37 17.89
N MET A 158 1.21 -5.41 17.44
CA MET A 158 -0.23 -5.55 17.65
C MET A 158 -0.73 -6.99 17.49
N THR A 159 -1.83 -7.30 18.18
CA THR A 159 -2.47 -8.63 18.17
C THR A 159 -3.62 -8.70 17.16
N ASN A 160 -4.11 -9.92 16.90
CA ASN A 160 -5.30 -10.21 16.09
C ASN A 160 -5.24 -9.63 14.66
N VAL A 161 -4.23 -10.07 13.90
CA VAL A 161 -4.00 -9.63 12.54
C VAL A 161 -4.16 -10.81 11.59
N PHE A 162 -5.07 -10.69 10.63
CA PHE A 162 -5.10 -11.53 9.45
C PHE A 162 -4.26 -10.85 8.36
N VAL A 163 -3.20 -11.53 7.91
CA VAL A 163 -2.30 -11.01 6.86
C VAL A 163 -2.69 -11.61 5.52
N ASN A 164 -3.02 -10.75 4.56
CA ASN A 164 -3.17 -11.11 3.16
C ASN A 164 -1.93 -10.67 2.37
N LEU A 165 -1.07 -11.62 2.03
CA LEU A 165 0.12 -11.38 1.22
C LEU A 165 -0.16 -11.68 -0.26
N SER A 166 -0.17 -10.64 -1.09
CA SER A 166 -0.43 -10.76 -2.52
C SER A 166 0.87 -10.97 -3.31
N LYS A 167 0.86 -11.97 -4.19
CA LYS A 167 2.01 -12.33 -5.04
C LYS A 167 1.99 -11.56 -6.36
N ASN A 168 3.13 -11.00 -6.75
CA ASN A 168 3.39 -10.62 -8.14
C ASN A 168 3.61 -11.88 -8.99
N ARG A 169 2.86 -12.02 -10.10
CA ARG A 169 2.94 -13.18 -10.99
C ARG A 169 3.94 -13.06 -12.13
N ILE A 170 4.67 -11.95 -12.24
CA ILE A 170 5.64 -11.73 -13.33
C ILE A 170 6.91 -12.53 -13.01
N PRO A 171 7.29 -13.53 -13.83
CA PRO A 171 8.56 -14.22 -13.72
C PRO A 171 9.73 -13.29 -14.00
N ILE A 172 10.83 -13.41 -13.24
CA ILE A 172 12.05 -12.64 -13.50
C ILE A 172 12.64 -13.01 -14.88
N SER A 173 12.42 -14.24 -15.37
CA SER A 173 12.82 -14.64 -16.72
C SER A 173 12.24 -13.75 -17.82
N ASP A 174 11.06 -13.18 -17.59
CA ASP A 174 10.33 -12.39 -18.58
C ASP A 174 10.88 -10.96 -18.67
N CYS A 175 11.73 -10.54 -17.71
CA CYS A 175 12.45 -9.27 -17.77
C CYS A 175 13.48 -9.21 -18.90
N ASN A 176 13.99 -10.37 -19.36
CA ASN A 176 15.07 -10.45 -20.36
C ASN A 176 14.56 -10.41 -21.82
N LEU A 177 13.31 -9.99 -22.06
CA LEU A 177 12.71 -9.90 -23.39
C LEU A 177 12.94 -8.56 -24.10
N GLN A 178 14.03 -7.85 -23.78
CA GLN A 178 14.47 -6.64 -24.48
C GLN A 178 15.84 -6.85 -25.14
#